data_AF-A0A6J5VQC3-F1
#
_entry.id   AF-A0A6J5VQC3-F1
#
_cell.length_a   1.000
_cell.length_b   1.000
_cell.length_c   1.000
_cell.angle_alpha   90.00
_cell.angle_beta   90.00
_cell.angle_gamma   90.00
#
_symmetry.space_group_name_H-M   'P 1'
#
loop_
_entity.id
_entity.type
_entity.pdbx_description
1 polymer ?
#
loop_
_entity_poly.entity_id
_entity_poly.type
_entity_poly.pdbx_seq_one_letter_code
_entity_poly.pdbx_strand_id
1 'polypeptide(L)'
;MTNFGEFTVVLAPLTRQRSYENVPQPYAILYYSQRTSNGGLLIAEATGVSDTTQGYPDTPGIWTKEQVEAWKPIVDAVHMVIYRLEKI
;
A
#
# COMPACT_ATOMS: atom_id res chain seq x y z
N MET A 1 14.14 28.80 2.81
CA MET A 1 13.66 27.70 3.65
C MET A 1 12.17 27.58 3.42
N THR A 2 11.75 26.71 2.52
CA THR A 2 10.33 26.44 2.27
C THR A 2 9.85 25.42 3.29
N ASN A 3 8.88 25.80 4.13
CA ASN A 3 8.19 24.89 5.04
C ASN A 3 7.46 23.81 4.23
N PHE A 4 8.01 22.60 4.14
CA PHE A 4 7.36 21.43 3.55
C PHE A 4 6.54 20.65 4.59
N GLY A 5 5.66 21.34 5.34
CA GLY A 5 5.06 20.78 6.56
C GLY A 5 3.53 20.72 6.66
N GLU A 6 2.75 21.09 5.64
CA GLU A 6 1.32 21.39 5.86
C GLU A 6 0.36 20.86 4.77
N PHE A 7 0.46 19.58 4.38
CA PHE A 7 -0.60 18.97 3.57
C PHE A 7 -1.14 17.71 4.24
N THR A 8 -2.39 17.78 4.71
CA THR A 8 -3.14 16.65 5.27
C THR A 8 -3.75 15.80 4.16
N VAL A 9 -2.95 15.42 3.16
CA VAL A 9 -3.42 14.62 2.03
C VAL A 9 -3.24 13.15 2.36
N VAL A 10 -4.35 12.40 2.27
CA VAL A 10 -4.40 10.97 2.54
C VAL A 10 -4.88 10.24 1.30
N LEU A 11 -4.18 9.16 0.91
CA LEU A 11 -4.76 8.19 -0.01
C LEU A 11 -5.81 7.38 0.77
N ALA A 12 -7.08 7.60 0.44
CA ALA A 12 -8.19 6.81 0.96
C ALA A 12 -8.03 5.31 0.62
N PRO A 13 -8.63 4.40 1.41
CA PRO A 13 -8.66 2.98 1.08
C PRO A 13 -9.49 2.75 -0.19
N LEU A 14 -8.87 2.24 -1.25
CA LEU A 14 -9.51 2.04 -2.55
C LEU A 14 -9.33 0.58 -3.00
N THR A 15 -10.34 -0.26 -2.81
CA THR A 15 -10.36 -1.64 -3.35
C THR A 15 -10.12 -1.65 -4.86
N ARG A 16 -9.10 -2.39 -5.33
CA ARG A 16 -8.73 -2.41 -6.76
C ARG A 16 -9.03 -3.71 -7.47
N GLN A 17 -9.28 -4.80 -6.75
CA GLN A 17 -9.59 -6.13 -7.30
C GLN A 17 -8.51 -6.62 -8.27
N ARG A 18 -7.26 -6.66 -7.80
CA ARG A 18 -6.10 -7.11 -8.59
C ARG A 18 -5.16 -7.99 -7.78
N SER A 19 -5.60 -8.52 -6.65
CA SER A 19 -4.86 -9.45 -5.81
C SER A 19 -5.41 -10.86 -6.01
N TYR A 20 -4.96 -11.51 -7.08
CA TYR A 20 -5.39 -12.86 -7.44
C TYR A 20 -5.14 -13.83 -6.28
N GLU A 21 -6.14 -14.68 -5.99
CA GLU A 21 -6.09 -15.61 -4.85
C GLU A 21 -5.77 -14.92 -3.51
N ASN A 22 -6.20 -13.67 -3.37
CA ASN A 22 -5.92 -12.80 -2.22
C ASN A 22 -4.45 -12.44 -2.01
N VAL A 23 -3.57 -12.74 -2.96
CA VAL A 23 -2.14 -12.41 -2.89
C VAL A 23 -1.88 -11.07 -3.60
N PRO A 24 -1.35 -10.05 -2.89
CA PRO A 24 -0.91 -8.81 -3.51
C PRO A 24 0.06 -9.06 -4.68
N GLN A 25 -0.11 -8.32 -5.76
CA GLN A 25 0.67 -8.52 -6.98
C GLN A 25 1.76 -7.44 -7.15
N PRO A 26 2.86 -7.73 -7.90
CA PRO A 26 3.97 -6.78 -8.08
C PRO A 26 3.57 -5.39 -8.60
N TYR A 27 2.47 -5.25 -9.36
CA TYR A 27 1.99 -3.94 -9.82
C TYR A 27 1.66 -2.98 -8.66
N ALA A 28 1.29 -3.50 -7.50
CA ALA A 28 0.93 -2.71 -6.32
C ALA A 28 2.13 -1.87 -5.82
N ILE A 29 3.36 -2.35 -6.03
CA ILE A 29 4.60 -1.61 -5.76
C ILE A 29 4.57 -0.26 -6.49
N LEU A 30 4.37 -0.29 -7.81
CA LEU A 30 4.27 0.92 -8.63
C LEU A 30 3.06 1.78 -8.21
N TYR A 31 1.92 1.15 -7.95
CA TYR A 31 0.69 1.84 -7.58
C TYR A 31 0.83 2.69 -6.32
N TYR A 32 1.36 2.11 -5.23
CA TYR A 32 1.55 2.81 -3.96
C TYR A 32 2.73 3.79 -4.05
N SER A 33 3.84 3.42 -4.70
CA SER A 33 5.01 4.32 -4.85
C SER A 33 4.67 5.62 -5.56
N GLN A 34 3.86 5.57 -6.63
CA GLN A 34 3.41 6.76 -7.36
C GLN A 34 2.53 7.70 -6.52
N ARG A 35 2.01 7.24 -5.39
CA ARG A 35 1.12 7.99 -4.47
C ARG A 35 1.83 8.40 -3.19
N THR A 36 3.10 8.02 -3.02
CA THR A 36 3.89 8.40 -1.87
C THR A 36 4.42 9.82 -2.02
N SER A 37 4.22 10.62 -0.98
CA SER A 37 4.75 11.98 -0.85
C SER A 37 5.38 12.15 0.53
N ASN A 38 6.25 13.15 0.68
CA ASN A 38 6.82 13.48 1.98
C ASN A 38 5.72 13.97 2.94
N GLY A 39 5.64 13.38 4.13
CA GLY A 39 4.60 13.69 5.13
C GLY A 39 3.17 13.20 4.80
N GLY A 40 2.96 12.48 3.70
CA GLY A 40 1.64 11.94 3.32
C GLY A 40 1.30 10.60 3.99
N LEU A 41 0.01 10.33 4.20
CA LEU A 41 -0.49 9.04 4.70
C LEU A 41 -1.15 8.26 3.56
N LEU A 42 -0.81 6.97 3.45
CA LEU A 42 -1.47 6.05 2.53
C LEU A 42 -2.22 4.99 3.33
N ILE A 43 -3.52 4.86 3.09
CA ILE A 43 -4.32 3.75 3.59
C ILE A 43 -4.46 2.74 2.46
N ALA A 44 -4.00 1.52 2.69
CA ALA A 44 -4.09 0.44 1.71
C ALA A 44 -5.53 0.09 1.36
N GLU A 45 -5.71 -0.60 0.23
CA GLU A 45 -7.00 -1.21 -0.11
C GLU A 45 -7.48 -2.18 0.99
N ALA A 46 -8.80 -2.38 1.06
CA ALA A 46 -9.39 -3.27 2.07
C ALA A 46 -8.76 -4.67 1.97
N THR A 47 -8.16 -5.11 3.08
CA THR A 47 -7.37 -6.34 3.15
C THR A 47 -8.03 -7.31 4.14
N GLY A 48 -8.37 -8.51 3.67
CA GLY A 48 -9.03 -9.52 4.49
C GLY A 48 -8.13 -10.05 5.60
N VAL A 49 -8.73 -10.35 6.76
CA VAL A 49 -8.04 -10.90 7.95
C VAL A 49 -8.22 -12.41 8.13
N SER A 50 -9.07 -13.01 7.29
CA SER A 50 -9.30 -14.45 7.20
C SER A 50 -9.88 -14.79 5.82
N ASP A 51 -9.85 -16.07 5.47
CA ASP A 51 -10.51 -16.63 4.28
C ASP A 51 -12.02 -16.34 4.22
N THR A 52 -12.68 -16.21 5.36
CA THR A 52 -14.11 -15.87 5.46
C THR A 52 -14.44 -14.39 5.28
N THR A 53 -13.44 -13.50 5.20
CA THR A 53 -13.67 -12.04 5.12
C THR A 53 -13.84 -11.51 3.69
N GLN A 54 -13.81 -12.37 2.69
CA GLN A 54 -13.82 -11.97 1.29
C GLN A 54 -15.21 -11.52 0.82
N GLY A 55 -15.38 -10.20 0.67
CA GLY A 55 -16.61 -9.59 0.14
C GLY A 55 -16.59 -9.30 -1.37
N TYR A 56 -15.41 -9.28 -2.00
CA TYR A 56 -15.21 -8.98 -3.43
C TYR A 56 -14.13 -9.89 -4.02
N PRO A 57 -14.20 -10.23 -5.33
CA PRO A 57 -13.11 -10.97 -5.97
C PRO A 57 -11.82 -10.15 -5.99
N ASP A 58 -10.70 -10.86 -5.92
CA ASP A 58 -9.33 -10.35 -6.05
C ASP A 58 -8.95 -9.22 -5.07
N THR A 59 -9.53 -9.21 -3.86
CA THR A 59 -9.09 -8.37 -2.75
C THR A 59 -7.92 -9.01 -2.00
N PRO A 60 -6.90 -8.26 -1.58
CA PRO A 60 -5.77 -8.85 -0.87
C PRO A 60 -6.16 -9.39 0.51
N GLY A 61 -5.33 -10.29 1.03
CA GLY A 61 -5.37 -10.81 2.39
C GLY A 61 -4.12 -10.48 3.19
N ILE A 62 -4.16 -10.80 4.49
CA ILE A 62 -3.00 -10.75 5.40
C ILE A 62 -2.99 -11.89 6.44
N TRP A 63 -3.69 -13.00 6.17
CA TRP A 63 -3.80 -14.14 7.10
C TRP A 63 -2.84 -15.29 6.81
N THR A 64 -2.21 -15.32 5.63
CA THR A 64 -1.19 -16.32 5.27
C THR A 64 0.20 -15.72 5.23
N LYS A 65 1.22 -16.55 5.42
CA LYS A 65 2.62 -16.14 5.27
C LYS A 65 2.91 -15.64 3.86
N GLU A 66 2.35 -16.28 2.84
CA GLU A 66 2.51 -15.88 1.44
C GLU A 66 1.98 -14.45 1.20
N GLN A 67 0.80 -14.13 1.72
CA GLN A 67 0.23 -12.79 1.64
C GLN A 67 1.14 -11.75 2.32
N VAL A 68 1.68 -12.08 3.49
CA VAL A 68 2.64 -11.21 4.20
C VAL A 68 3.91 -11.00 3.38
N GLU A 69 4.51 -12.06 2.82
CA GLU A 69 5.71 -11.93 1.98
C GLU A 69 5.43 -11.11 0.71
N ALA A 70 4.23 -11.22 0.13
CA ALA A 70 3.82 -10.40 -1.02
C ALA A 70 3.60 -8.92 -0.67
N TRP A 71 3.17 -8.60 0.55
CA TRP A 71 3.02 -7.22 1.03
C TRP A 71 4.34 -6.51 1.32
N LYS A 72 5.35 -7.21 1.84
CA LYS A 72 6.64 -6.62 2.22
C LYS A 72 7.27 -5.72 1.14
N PRO A 73 7.48 -6.16 -0.12
CA PRO A 73 8.11 -5.31 -1.12
C PRO A 73 7.28 -4.07 -1.49
N ILE A 74 5.96 -4.11 -1.29
CA ILE A 74 5.06 -2.97 -1.49
C ILE A 74 5.30 -1.92 -0.39
N VAL A 75 5.35 -2.36 0.88
CA VAL A 75 5.63 -1.49 2.03
C VAL A 75 7.05 -0.92 1.95
N ASP A 76 8.03 -1.76 1.60
CA ASP A 76 9.43 -1.34 1.45
C ASP A 76 9.57 -0.23 0.39
N ALA A 77 8.88 -0.37 -0.75
CA ALA A 77 8.93 0.65 -1.79
C ALA A 77 8.36 2.01 -1.33
N VAL A 78 7.27 2.01 -0.56
CA VAL A 78 6.72 3.25 0.04
C VAL A 78 7.75 3.90 0.97
N HIS A 79 8.37 3.14 1.88
CA HIS A 79 9.39 3.67 2.79
C HIS A 79 10.64 4.15 2.05
N MET A 80 11.05 3.49 0.97
CA MET A 80 12.19 3.92 0.15
C MET A 80 11.93 5.25 -0.57
N VAL A 81 10.71 5.52 -1.03
CA VAL A 81 10.34 6.82 -1.60
C VAL A 81 10.41 7.91 -0.53
N ILE A 82 9.89 7.65 0.68
CA ILE A 82 9.97 8.59 1.81
C ILE A 82 11.43 8.93 2.14
N TYR A 83 12.27 7.92 2.33
CA TYR A 83 13.69 8.11 2.63
C TYR A 83 14.40 8.94 1.55
N ARG A 84 14.08 8.73 0.27
CA ARG A 84 14.65 9.52 -0.82
C ARG A 84 14.24 10.98 -0.75
N LEU A 85 12.99 11.27 -0.41
CA LEU A 85 12.46 12.64 -0.33
C LEU A 85 13.02 13.42 0.86
N GLU A 86 13.34 12.76 1.97
CA GLU A 86 13.95 13.39 3.16
C GLU A 86 15.44 13.76 2.98
N LYS A 87 16.10 13.21 1.95
CA LYS A 87 17.54 13.44 1.67
C LYS A 87 17.80 14.52 0.63
N ILE A 88 16.76 15.12 0.05
CA ILE A 88 16.82 16.17 -0.97
C ILE A 88 16.46 17.50 -0.31
#